data_AF-I1CSF8-F1
#
_entry.id   AF-I1CSF8-F1
#
_cell.length_a   1.000
_cell.length_b   1.000
_cell.length_c   1.000
_cell.angle_alpha   90.00
_cell.angle_beta   90.00
_cell.angle_gamma   90.00
#
_symmetry.space_group_name_H-M   'P 1'
#
loop_
_entity.id
_entity.type
_entity.pdbx_description
1 polymer ?
#
loop_
_entity_poly.entity_id
_entity_poly.type
_entity_poly.pdbx_seq_one_letter_code
_entity_poly.pdbx_strand_id
1 'polypeptide(L)'
;MEADIKFCQDNGKKVLLSLGGATPEYGLNSYEEGESLADELWYTFGGGSDTNTFRPFGNASVDGFDLDIENGAKDGYPAFVNRMREHYAKETSKEYYIAAAPQCPFPDFFLGETLDSSWFDFIMIQFYNNYCNVINGEQFNYDIWDKWAKTSSVNKDVRLFVGVPGSPSAAGRGYVPFDKLVDTVKSLQELESFGGIMIWDVSQAYGNTLDVSPSYAHGVARLIHGDKNEDDGLPMLSSSAPSLVISPASSSTDQAVLASATDATKENNTPKGTTTAINTGKEDTPSSNVNSNISNNSVYGLTEYQAMDNVQMDIG
;
A
#
# COMPACT_ATOMS: atom_id res chain seq x y z
N MET A 1 -5.11 7.82 16.94
CA MET A 1 -4.85 6.41 16.57
C MET A 1 -5.60 5.42 17.44
N GLU A 2 -5.34 5.27 18.76
CA GLU A 2 -6.09 4.28 19.59
C GLU A 2 -7.62 4.40 19.44
N ALA A 3 -8.15 5.60 19.63
CA ALA A 3 -9.60 5.84 19.53
C ALA A 3 -10.13 5.57 18.12
N ASP A 4 -9.35 5.87 17.08
CA ASP A 4 -9.75 5.72 15.69
C ASP A 4 -9.77 4.24 15.26
N ILE A 5 -8.79 3.45 15.72
CA ILE A 5 -8.77 1.99 15.52
C ILE A 5 -10.06 1.37 16.09
N LYS A 6 -10.37 1.69 17.36
CA LYS A 6 -11.58 1.20 18.03
C LYS A 6 -12.85 1.65 17.32
N PHE A 7 -12.90 2.92 16.91
CA PHE A 7 -14.03 3.45 16.15
C PHE A 7 -14.23 2.70 14.82
N CYS A 8 -13.16 2.43 14.06
CA CYS A 8 -13.23 1.64 12.83
C CYS A 8 -13.74 0.21 13.10
N GLN A 9 -13.19 -0.45 14.12
CA GLN A 9 -13.59 -1.80 14.53
C GLN A 9 -15.05 -1.88 14.98
N ASP A 10 -15.53 -0.91 15.76
CA ASP A 10 -16.92 -0.79 16.20
C ASP A 10 -17.88 -0.57 15.01
N ASN A 11 -17.37 -0.06 13.88
CA ASN A 11 -18.09 0.07 12.60
C ASN A 11 -17.82 -1.09 11.64
N GLY A 12 -17.31 -2.22 12.13
CA GLY A 12 -17.09 -3.45 11.37
C GLY A 12 -15.90 -3.42 10.42
N LYS A 13 -15.05 -2.39 10.48
CA LYS A 13 -13.86 -2.27 9.65
C LYS A 13 -12.67 -2.98 10.28
N LYS A 14 -11.88 -3.63 9.45
CA LYS A 14 -10.63 -4.26 9.87
C LYS A 14 -9.50 -3.27 9.74
N VAL A 15 -8.64 -3.21 10.76
CA VAL A 15 -7.46 -2.35 10.76
C VAL A 15 -6.22 -3.22 10.88
N LEU A 16 -5.46 -3.33 9.80
CA LEU A 16 -4.18 -4.03 9.78
C LEU A 16 -3.05 -3.02 9.97
N LEU A 17 -1.97 -3.42 10.64
CA LEU A 17 -0.73 -2.65 10.67
C LEU A 17 0.15 -3.11 9.51
N SER A 18 0.43 -2.21 8.56
CA SER A 18 1.36 -2.50 7.48
C SER A 18 2.81 -2.36 7.93
N LEU A 19 3.66 -3.26 7.44
CA LEU A 19 5.09 -3.32 7.67
C LEU A 19 5.81 -3.10 6.36
N GLY A 20 6.74 -2.16 6.37
CA GLY A 20 7.61 -1.87 5.24
C GLY A 20 7.38 -0.48 4.65
N GLY A 21 6.91 -0.43 3.41
CA GLY A 21 6.79 0.79 2.60
C GLY A 21 8.06 1.12 1.81
N ALA A 22 8.04 2.19 1.02
CA ALA A 22 9.14 2.49 0.10
C ALA A 22 10.46 2.86 0.80
N THR A 23 10.39 3.52 1.96
CA THR A 23 11.56 4.07 2.70
C THR A 23 11.29 4.18 4.20
N PRO A 24 12.31 4.17 5.08
CA PRO A 24 13.74 3.90 4.83
C PRO A 24 14.00 2.43 4.48
N GLU A 25 15.28 2.01 4.40
CA GLU A 25 15.62 0.59 4.22
C GLU A 25 15.37 -0.22 5.51
N TYR A 26 14.79 -1.41 5.35
CA TYR A 26 14.49 -2.37 6.42
C TYR A 26 14.65 -3.80 5.90
N GLY A 27 14.53 -4.80 6.78
CA GLY A 27 14.54 -6.19 6.33
C GLY A 27 14.79 -7.19 7.43
N LEU A 28 14.59 -8.47 7.09
CA LEU A 28 14.82 -9.62 7.96
C LEU A 28 15.77 -10.59 7.27
N ASN A 29 16.94 -10.80 7.85
CA ASN A 29 18.03 -11.59 7.29
C ASN A 29 17.94 -13.07 7.61
N SER A 30 17.12 -13.45 8.59
CA SER A 30 16.97 -14.84 9.00
C SER A 30 15.57 -15.14 9.51
N TYR A 31 15.25 -16.43 9.56
CA TYR A 31 14.00 -16.90 10.14
C TYR A 31 13.87 -16.56 11.63
N GLU A 32 14.96 -16.58 12.39
CA GLU A 32 14.96 -16.19 13.81
C GLU A 32 14.61 -14.70 13.99
N GLU A 33 15.09 -13.82 13.11
CA GLU A 33 14.67 -12.41 13.09
C GLU A 33 13.18 -12.28 12.77
N GLY A 34 12.67 -13.09 11.83
CA GLY A 34 11.26 -13.19 11.49
C GLY A 34 10.37 -13.59 12.66
N GLU A 35 10.71 -14.67 13.36
CA GLU A 35 9.98 -15.14 14.54
C GLU A 35 10.03 -14.11 15.68
N SER A 36 11.19 -13.51 15.90
CA SER A 36 11.39 -12.51 16.97
C SER A 36 10.55 -11.26 16.73
N LEU A 37 10.55 -10.74 15.50
CA LEU A 37 9.71 -9.59 15.15
C LEU A 37 8.22 -9.93 15.24
N ALA A 38 7.82 -11.15 14.86
CA ALA A 38 6.44 -11.58 14.98
C ALA A 38 5.96 -11.58 16.44
N ASP A 39 6.77 -12.12 17.35
CA ASP A 39 6.50 -12.09 18.78
C ASP A 39 6.41 -10.65 19.30
N GLU A 40 7.38 -9.80 18.95
CA GLU A 40 7.40 -8.39 19.38
C GLU A 40 6.13 -7.64 18.95
N LEU A 41 5.76 -7.71 17.67
CA LEU A 41 4.58 -7.02 17.15
C LEU A 41 3.28 -7.59 17.70
N TRP A 42 3.22 -8.89 17.96
CA TRP A 42 2.06 -9.51 18.58
C TRP A 42 1.77 -8.96 19.99
N TYR A 43 2.80 -8.82 20.83
CA TYR A 43 2.66 -8.24 22.17
C TYR A 43 2.52 -6.71 22.16
N THR A 44 3.03 -6.03 21.12
CA THR A 44 3.01 -4.57 21.02
C THR A 44 1.71 -4.03 20.42
N PHE A 45 1.22 -4.67 19.36
CA PHE A 45 0.09 -4.19 18.56
C PHE A 45 -1.03 -5.23 18.40
N GLY A 46 -0.69 -6.51 18.44
CA GLY A 46 -1.63 -7.63 18.30
C GLY A 46 -2.41 -7.94 19.58
N GLY A 47 -2.88 -9.18 19.69
CA GLY A 47 -3.68 -9.69 20.81
C GLY A 47 -2.87 -10.11 22.04
N GLY A 48 -1.53 -10.09 21.95
CA GLY A 48 -0.66 -10.43 23.05
C GLY A 48 -0.77 -9.44 24.20
N SER A 49 -0.63 -9.94 25.43
CA SER A 49 -0.62 -9.12 26.64
C SER A 49 0.65 -9.40 27.45
N ASP A 50 1.48 -8.37 27.63
CA ASP A 50 2.61 -8.36 28.55
C ASP A 50 2.61 -7.02 29.31
N THR A 51 2.68 -7.07 30.63
CA THR A 51 2.70 -5.90 31.51
C THR A 51 3.94 -5.02 31.33
N ASN A 52 5.01 -5.54 30.71
CA ASN A 52 6.25 -4.81 30.48
C ASN A 52 6.34 -4.21 29.06
N THR A 53 5.39 -4.49 28.19
CA THR A 53 5.41 -4.00 26.80
C THR A 53 4.74 -2.63 26.71
N PHE A 54 5.46 -1.65 26.18
CA PHE A 54 4.86 -0.38 25.80
C PHE A 54 3.97 -0.58 24.57
N ARG A 55 2.68 -0.22 24.67
CA ARG A 55 1.72 -0.33 23.56
C ARG A 55 1.43 1.06 22.97
N PRO A 56 1.93 1.37 21.75
CA PRO A 56 1.76 2.70 21.16
C PRO A 56 0.30 3.09 20.90
N PHE A 57 -0.58 2.11 20.70
CA PHE A 57 -2.02 2.31 20.51
C PHE A 57 -2.82 2.05 21.79
N GLY A 58 -2.18 2.16 22.96
CA GLY A 58 -2.80 1.89 24.26
C GLY A 58 -3.43 0.50 24.29
N ASN A 59 -4.73 0.45 24.58
CA ASN A 59 -5.47 -0.81 24.70
C ASN A 59 -6.13 -1.25 23.38
N ALA A 60 -5.90 -0.55 22.26
CA ALA A 60 -6.32 -1.07 20.97
C ALA A 60 -5.41 -2.23 20.54
N SER A 61 -6.01 -3.20 19.85
CA SER A 61 -5.34 -4.32 19.21
C SER A 61 -5.74 -4.32 17.74
N VAL A 62 -4.76 -4.32 16.84
CA VAL A 62 -5.02 -4.38 15.39
C VAL A 62 -5.67 -5.72 15.02
N ASP A 63 -6.32 -5.77 13.87
CA ASP A 63 -6.97 -6.99 13.35
C ASP A 63 -6.02 -7.84 12.53
N GLY A 64 -4.75 -7.44 12.43
CA GLY A 64 -3.77 -8.19 11.67
C GLY A 64 -2.57 -7.36 11.27
N PHE A 65 -1.77 -7.96 10.40
CA PHE A 65 -0.57 -7.33 9.83
C PHE A 65 -0.57 -7.47 8.32
N ASP A 66 -0.01 -6.47 7.66
CA ASP A 66 0.21 -6.44 6.22
C ASP A 66 1.71 -6.35 5.94
N LEU A 67 2.18 -7.07 4.93
CA LEU A 67 3.56 -7.07 4.47
C LEU A 67 3.67 -6.29 3.15
N ASP A 68 4.02 -5.01 3.24
CA ASP A 68 4.36 -4.14 2.12
C ASP A 68 5.88 -4.03 1.98
N ILE A 69 6.52 -5.13 1.58
CA ILE A 69 7.98 -5.25 1.57
C ILE A 69 8.50 -4.86 0.18
N GLU A 70 9.20 -3.73 0.12
CA GLU A 70 9.67 -3.14 -1.13
C GLU A 70 11.20 -2.96 -1.21
N ASN A 71 11.94 -3.28 -0.14
CA ASN A 71 13.38 -3.14 -0.09
C ASN A 71 14.05 -4.08 0.93
N GLY A 72 15.39 -4.06 0.91
CA GLY A 72 16.27 -4.74 1.85
C GLY A 72 16.16 -6.27 1.91
N ALA A 73 16.44 -6.83 3.09
CA ALA A 73 16.51 -8.27 3.32
C ALA A 73 15.12 -8.90 3.48
N LYS A 74 14.90 -10.07 2.88
CA LYS A 74 13.58 -10.70 2.77
C LYS A 74 13.49 -12.14 3.27
N ASP A 75 14.61 -12.69 3.73
CA ASP A 75 14.73 -14.11 4.07
C ASP A 75 13.89 -14.48 5.30
N GLY A 76 13.62 -13.52 6.21
CA GLY A 76 12.89 -13.79 7.45
C GLY A 76 11.36 -13.77 7.36
N TYR A 77 10.77 -13.21 6.29
CA TYR A 77 9.31 -13.02 6.22
C TYR A 77 8.48 -14.32 6.21
N PRO A 78 8.93 -15.46 5.64
CA PRO A 78 8.19 -16.72 5.77
C PRO A 78 8.00 -17.14 7.24
N ALA A 79 9.05 -17.04 8.04
CA ALA A 79 9.00 -17.37 9.46
C ALA A 79 8.15 -16.38 10.25
N PHE A 80 8.21 -15.08 9.90
CA PHE A 80 7.33 -14.07 10.47
C PHE A 80 5.84 -14.43 10.30
N VAL A 81 5.41 -14.76 9.08
CA VAL A 81 4.01 -15.09 8.78
C VAL A 81 3.57 -16.34 9.54
N ASN A 82 4.39 -17.39 9.50
CA ASN A 82 4.08 -18.64 10.20
C ASN A 82 3.96 -18.42 11.71
N ARG A 83 4.86 -17.63 12.31
CA ARG A 83 4.83 -17.31 13.73
C ARG A 83 3.61 -16.46 14.11
N MET A 84 3.23 -15.48 13.29
CA MET A 84 1.97 -14.73 13.49
C MET A 84 0.75 -15.64 13.46
N ARG A 85 0.68 -16.60 12.52
CA ARG A 85 -0.42 -17.58 12.46
C ARG A 85 -0.49 -18.48 13.69
N GLU A 86 0.65 -18.83 14.30
CA GLU A 86 0.67 -19.55 15.57
C GLU A 86 0.03 -18.73 16.71
N HIS A 87 0.24 -17.42 16.73
CA HIS A 87 -0.41 -16.53 17.71
C HIS A 87 -1.90 -16.41 17.47
N TYR A 88 -2.30 -16.22 16.21
CA TYR A 88 -3.71 -16.11 15.84
C TYR A 88 -4.50 -17.38 16.19
N ALA A 89 -3.88 -18.55 16.07
CA ALA A 89 -4.50 -19.81 16.46
C ALA A 89 -4.73 -19.96 17.97
N LYS A 90 -3.98 -19.21 18.80
CA LYS A 90 -4.08 -19.26 20.27
C LYS A 90 -5.05 -18.23 20.84
N GLU A 91 -5.20 -17.08 20.17
CA GLU A 91 -6.09 -16.00 20.62
C GLU A 91 -7.39 -16.00 19.79
N THR A 92 -8.47 -16.47 20.42
CA THR A 92 -9.73 -16.78 19.72
C THR A 92 -10.85 -15.78 20.01
N SER A 93 -10.59 -14.69 20.75
CA SER A 93 -11.60 -13.66 21.04
C SER A 93 -12.04 -12.87 19.80
N LYS A 94 -11.21 -12.82 18.76
CA LYS A 94 -11.52 -12.26 17.45
C LYS A 94 -10.69 -12.94 16.36
N GLU A 95 -11.13 -12.76 15.13
CA GLU A 95 -10.37 -13.18 13.95
C GLU A 95 -9.26 -12.18 13.63
N TYR A 96 -8.09 -12.70 13.27
CA TYR A 96 -6.93 -11.92 12.83
C TYR A 96 -6.56 -12.30 11.40
N TYR A 97 -6.09 -11.31 10.65
CA TYR A 97 -5.73 -11.45 9.25
C TYR A 97 -4.23 -11.22 9.04
N ILE A 98 -3.68 -11.82 7.99
CA ILE A 98 -2.36 -11.51 7.49
C ILE A 98 -2.43 -11.30 5.99
N ALA A 99 -1.90 -10.16 5.55
CA ALA A 99 -1.94 -9.71 4.17
C ALA A 99 -0.53 -9.41 3.65
N ALA A 100 -0.41 -9.24 2.34
CA ALA A 100 0.81 -8.77 1.70
C ALA A 100 0.49 -7.90 0.48
N ALA A 101 1.37 -6.95 0.15
CA ALA A 101 1.22 -6.01 -0.95
C ALA A 101 2.33 -6.14 -2.01
N PRO A 102 2.43 -7.28 -2.73
CA PRO A 102 3.45 -7.45 -3.77
C PRO A 102 3.20 -6.51 -4.95
N GLN A 103 4.25 -6.20 -5.72
CA GLN A 103 4.09 -5.55 -7.02
C GLN A 103 3.55 -6.54 -8.06
N CYS A 104 2.95 -6.03 -9.15
CA CYS A 104 2.38 -6.91 -10.17
C CYS A 104 3.36 -7.83 -10.95
N PRO A 105 4.67 -7.54 -11.13
CA PRO A 105 5.58 -8.49 -11.76
C PRO A 105 5.61 -9.82 -11.00
N PHE A 106 5.49 -10.92 -11.73
CA PHE A 106 5.37 -12.26 -11.13
C PHE A 106 6.57 -13.16 -11.52
N PRO A 107 7.24 -13.84 -10.56
CA PRO A 107 7.04 -13.71 -9.12
C PRO A 107 7.51 -12.34 -8.60
N ASP A 108 6.90 -11.87 -7.51
CA ASP A 108 7.34 -10.65 -6.84
C ASP A 108 8.75 -10.83 -6.26
N PHE A 109 9.61 -9.83 -6.39
CA PHE A 109 11.02 -9.94 -6.01
C PHE A 109 11.24 -10.01 -4.50
N PHE A 110 10.39 -9.38 -3.70
CA PHE A 110 10.53 -9.30 -2.24
C PHE A 110 9.67 -10.33 -1.51
N LEU A 111 8.48 -10.60 -2.02
CA LEU A 111 7.48 -11.43 -1.37
C LEU A 111 7.28 -12.78 -2.04
N GLY A 112 7.82 -13.03 -3.24
CA GLY A 112 7.56 -14.27 -4.00
C GLY A 112 7.76 -15.56 -3.21
N GLU A 113 8.90 -15.71 -2.52
CA GLU A 113 9.16 -16.89 -1.67
C GLU A 113 8.20 -16.96 -0.47
N THR A 114 7.94 -15.84 0.18
CA THR A 114 7.05 -15.75 1.34
C THR A 114 5.62 -16.14 0.96
N LEU A 115 5.13 -15.64 -0.17
CA LEU A 115 3.80 -15.96 -0.71
C LEU A 115 3.68 -17.46 -1.02
N ASP A 116 4.70 -18.07 -1.61
CA ASP A 116 4.68 -19.49 -1.97
C ASP A 116 4.78 -20.44 -0.76
N SER A 117 5.32 -19.97 0.36
CA SER A 117 5.64 -20.82 1.51
C SER A 117 4.80 -20.56 2.76
N SER A 118 3.98 -19.50 2.77
CA SER A 118 3.27 -19.04 3.97
C SER A 118 1.77 -18.81 3.72
N TRP A 119 0.99 -18.83 4.80
CA TRP A 119 -0.46 -18.73 4.74
C TRP A 119 -0.92 -17.26 4.82
N PHE A 120 -1.65 -16.78 3.82
CA PHE A 120 -2.20 -15.42 3.75
C PHE A 120 -3.72 -15.40 3.56
N ASP A 121 -4.38 -14.40 4.12
CA ASP A 121 -5.81 -14.11 3.87
C ASP A 121 -5.98 -13.33 2.57
N PHE A 122 -5.19 -12.26 2.41
CA PHE A 122 -5.36 -11.27 1.34
C PHE A 122 -4.04 -10.93 0.66
N ILE A 123 -4.01 -10.89 -0.67
CA ILE A 123 -2.87 -10.38 -1.44
C ILE A 123 -3.30 -9.12 -2.20
N MET A 124 -2.70 -7.99 -1.88
CA MET A 124 -3.03 -6.66 -2.40
C MET A 124 -2.05 -6.24 -3.48
N ILE A 125 -2.23 -6.79 -4.68
CA ILE A 125 -1.23 -6.69 -5.75
C ILE A 125 -1.20 -5.25 -6.30
N GLN A 126 -0.05 -4.60 -6.23
CA GLN A 126 0.13 -3.24 -6.73
C GLN A 126 0.21 -3.24 -8.27
N PHE A 127 -0.93 -3.02 -8.93
CA PHE A 127 -1.03 -2.93 -10.40
C PHE A 127 -0.78 -1.50 -10.90
N TYR A 128 0.30 -0.88 -10.42
CA TYR A 128 0.79 0.43 -10.84
C TYR A 128 2.32 0.48 -10.76
N ASN A 129 2.93 1.57 -11.23
CA ASN A 129 4.40 1.72 -11.31
C ASN A 129 5.15 0.60 -12.07
N ASN A 130 4.44 -0.23 -12.82
CA ASN A 130 4.95 -1.42 -13.52
C ASN A 130 4.24 -1.64 -14.87
N TYR A 131 4.80 -2.52 -15.71
CA TYR A 131 4.26 -2.83 -17.04
C TYR A 131 2.92 -3.56 -16.96
N CYS A 132 2.64 -4.26 -15.87
CA CYS A 132 1.44 -5.07 -15.69
C CYS A 132 0.25 -4.30 -15.08
N ASN A 133 0.24 -2.97 -15.16
CA ASN A 133 -0.85 -2.16 -14.62
C ASN A 133 -2.18 -2.40 -15.35
N VAL A 134 -3.29 -2.06 -14.67
CA VAL A 134 -4.68 -2.34 -15.09
C VAL A 134 -5.01 -1.85 -16.50
N ILE A 135 -4.49 -0.70 -16.93
CA ILE A 135 -4.83 -0.08 -18.21
C ILE A 135 -3.88 -0.47 -19.36
N ASN A 136 -2.96 -1.41 -19.12
CA ASN A 136 -1.97 -1.81 -20.11
C ASN A 136 -2.37 -3.03 -20.95
N GLY A 137 -3.69 -3.21 -21.14
CA GLY A 137 -4.27 -4.22 -22.03
C GLY A 137 -3.79 -5.63 -21.72
N GLU A 138 -3.19 -6.30 -22.72
CA GLU A 138 -2.70 -7.68 -22.61
C GLU A 138 -1.58 -7.87 -21.57
N GLN A 139 -0.95 -6.80 -21.08
CA GLN A 139 0.08 -6.89 -20.04
C GLN A 139 -0.49 -6.97 -18.62
N PHE A 140 -1.77 -6.64 -18.42
CA PHE A 140 -2.43 -6.79 -17.12
C PHE A 140 -2.52 -8.28 -16.76
N ASN A 141 -1.75 -8.70 -15.76
CA ASN A 141 -1.44 -10.11 -15.49
C ASN A 141 -2.18 -10.70 -14.28
N TYR A 142 -3.41 -10.24 -14.01
CA TYR A 142 -4.22 -10.77 -12.92
C TYR A 142 -4.47 -12.29 -13.07
N ASP A 143 -4.57 -12.79 -14.29
CA ASP A 143 -4.73 -14.21 -14.60
C ASP A 143 -3.56 -15.07 -14.08
N ILE A 144 -2.34 -14.55 -14.09
CA ILE A 144 -1.16 -15.21 -13.51
C ILE A 144 -1.31 -15.33 -11.99
N TRP A 145 -1.73 -14.24 -11.34
CA TRP A 145 -1.98 -14.22 -9.90
C TRP A 145 -3.15 -15.10 -9.48
N ASP A 146 -4.26 -15.10 -10.24
CA ASP A 146 -5.40 -16.00 -10.03
C ASP A 146 -5.00 -17.47 -10.14
N LYS A 147 -4.17 -17.81 -11.15
CA LYS A 147 -3.60 -19.15 -11.27
C LYS A 147 -2.75 -19.51 -10.05
N TRP A 148 -1.88 -18.61 -9.60
CA TRP A 148 -1.07 -18.81 -8.40
C TRP A 148 -1.93 -19.05 -7.15
N ALA A 149 -2.99 -18.26 -6.94
CA ALA A 149 -3.90 -18.43 -5.81
C ALA A 149 -4.51 -19.84 -5.78
N LYS A 150 -4.92 -20.34 -6.95
CA LYS A 150 -5.52 -21.68 -7.09
C LYS A 150 -4.49 -22.80 -6.96
N THR A 151 -3.30 -22.67 -7.53
CA THR A 151 -2.36 -23.79 -7.65
C THR A 151 -1.29 -23.80 -6.57
N SER A 152 -0.81 -22.65 -6.14
CA SER A 152 0.44 -22.51 -5.38
C SER A 152 0.24 -22.00 -3.96
N SER A 153 -0.65 -21.02 -3.74
CA SER A 153 -0.90 -20.46 -2.40
C SER A 153 -1.15 -21.54 -1.35
N VAL A 154 -0.58 -21.37 -0.15
CA VAL A 154 -0.81 -22.27 0.99
C VAL A 154 -2.28 -22.21 1.43
N ASN A 155 -2.88 -21.01 1.41
CA ASN A 155 -4.31 -20.82 1.59
C ASN A 155 -5.04 -20.90 0.24
N LYS A 156 -5.84 -21.95 0.01
CA LYS A 156 -6.61 -22.09 -1.23
C LYS A 156 -7.83 -21.15 -1.32
N ASP A 157 -8.19 -20.53 -0.20
CA ASP A 157 -9.25 -19.54 -0.11
C ASP A 157 -8.70 -18.09 -0.11
N VAL A 158 -7.40 -17.91 -0.41
CA VAL A 158 -6.77 -16.58 -0.47
C VAL A 158 -7.50 -15.66 -1.43
N ARG A 159 -7.68 -14.40 -1.03
CA ARG A 159 -8.36 -13.37 -1.85
C ARG A 159 -7.35 -12.39 -2.44
N LEU A 160 -7.48 -12.11 -3.73
CA LEU A 160 -6.61 -11.22 -4.48
C LEU A 160 -7.30 -9.87 -4.70
N PHE A 161 -6.63 -8.79 -4.30
CA PHE A 161 -7.11 -7.43 -4.49
C PHE A 161 -6.33 -6.77 -5.62
N VAL A 162 -7.03 -5.99 -6.44
CA VAL A 162 -6.40 -5.17 -7.48
C VAL A 162 -6.00 -3.83 -6.84
N GLY A 163 -4.71 -3.62 -6.63
CA GLY A 163 -4.13 -2.38 -6.12
C GLY A 163 -4.06 -1.30 -7.19
N VAL A 164 -4.66 -0.13 -6.94
CA VAL A 164 -4.68 1.01 -7.86
C VAL A 164 -4.32 2.32 -7.13
N PRO A 165 -3.74 3.31 -7.83
CA PRO A 165 -3.56 4.64 -7.27
C PRO A 165 -4.91 5.35 -7.10
N GLY A 166 -5.12 6.06 -6.00
CA GLY A 166 -6.35 6.77 -5.68
C GLY A 166 -6.54 8.08 -6.44
N SER A 167 -5.47 8.61 -7.04
CA SER A 167 -5.49 9.82 -7.86
C SER A 167 -4.39 9.80 -8.93
N PRO A 168 -4.44 10.71 -9.93
CA PRO A 168 -3.35 10.86 -10.90
C PRO A 168 -1.98 11.18 -10.29
N SER A 169 -1.93 11.77 -9.09
CA SER A 169 -0.69 12.13 -8.40
C SER A 169 -0.22 11.10 -7.38
N ALA A 170 -1.02 10.07 -7.11
CA ALA A 170 -0.74 9.10 -6.04
C ALA A 170 0.43 8.15 -6.34
N ALA A 171 0.74 7.94 -7.62
CA ALA A 171 1.83 7.09 -8.06
C ALA A 171 2.52 7.68 -9.30
N GLY A 172 3.73 7.23 -9.61
CA GLY A 172 4.47 7.70 -10.78
C GLY A 172 3.81 7.36 -12.11
N ARG A 173 3.10 6.22 -12.19
CA ARG A 173 2.25 5.83 -13.32
C ARG A 173 1.23 4.77 -12.93
N GLY A 174 0.17 4.61 -13.73
CA GLY A 174 -0.81 3.53 -13.58
C GLY A 174 -2.10 3.94 -12.88
N TYR A 175 -2.37 5.24 -12.69
CA TYR A 175 -3.70 5.69 -12.29
C TYR A 175 -4.74 5.25 -13.33
N VAL A 176 -5.88 4.76 -12.84
CA VAL A 176 -6.98 4.23 -13.65
C VAL A 176 -8.18 5.15 -13.49
N PRO A 177 -8.64 5.85 -14.53
CA PRO A 177 -9.89 6.59 -14.46
C PRO A 177 -11.06 5.67 -14.09
N PHE A 178 -12.02 6.18 -13.30
CA PHE A 178 -13.08 5.35 -12.72
C PHE A 178 -13.88 4.55 -13.76
N ASP A 179 -14.20 5.14 -14.91
CA ASP A 179 -14.92 4.47 -16.00
C ASP A 179 -14.16 3.26 -16.57
N LYS A 180 -12.83 3.35 -16.65
CA LYS A 180 -11.96 2.24 -17.08
C LYS A 180 -11.81 1.17 -16.01
N LEU A 181 -11.81 1.56 -14.74
CA LEU A 181 -11.76 0.60 -13.64
C LEU A 181 -13.01 -0.29 -13.62
N VAL A 182 -14.19 0.28 -13.90
CA VAL A 182 -15.47 -0.46 -13.92
C VAL A 182 -15.42 -1.66 -14.86
N ASP A 183 -14.93 -1.49 -16.08
CA ASP A 183 -14.88 -2.56 -17.08
C ASP A 183 -13.98 -3.70 -16.64
N THR A 184 -12.79 -3.39 -16.13
CA THR A 184 -11.86 -4.39 -15.62
C THR A 184 -12.46 -5.13 -14.43
N VAL A 185 -12.95 -4.42 -13.42
CA VAL A 185 -13.43 -5.02 -12.16
C VAL A 185 -14.62 -5.95 -12.39
N LYS A 186 -15.56 -5.56 -13.25
CA LYS A 186 -16.70 -6.42 -13.60
C LYS A 186 -16.26 -7.78 -14.15
N SER A 187 -15.20 -7.82 -14.96
CA SER A 187 -14.68 -9.09 -15.48
C SER A 187 -14.05 -9.97 -14.39
N LEU A 188 -13.46 -9.35 -13.36
CA LEU A 188 -12.77 -10.05 -12.28
C LEU A 188 -13.72 -10.53 -11.17
N GLN A 189 -14.87 -9.88 -10.98
CA GLN A 189 -15.87 -10.28 -9.98
C GLN A 189 -16.42 -11.71 -10.17
N GLU A 190 -16.29 -12.27 -11.38
CA GLU A 190 -16.66 -13.67 -11.69
C GLU A 190 -15.62 -14.69 -11.21
N LEU A 191 -14.43 -14.25 -10.80
CA LEU A 191 -13.34 -15.12 -10.36
C LEU A 191 -13.45 -15.37 -8.86
N GLU A 192 -13.43 -16.64 -8.46
CA GLU A 192 -13.47 -17.03 -7.04
C GLU A 192 -12.35 -16.40 -6.21
N SER A 193 -11.18 -16.16 -6.79
CA SER A 193 -10.04 -15.54 -6.09
C SER A 193 -10.21 -14.04 -5.87
N PHE A 194 -11.15 -13.36 -6.56
CA PHE A 194 -11.24 -11.90 -6.53
C PHE A 194 -11.73 -11.38 -5.18
N GLY A 195 -10.84 -10.71 -4.45
CA GLY A 195 -11.08 -10.14 -3.14
C GLY A 195 -11.67 -8.74 -3.16
N GLY A 196 -11.34 -7.93 -4.16
CA GLY A 196 -11.79 -6.54 -4.23
C GLY A 196 -10.72 -5.60 -4.80
N ILE A 197 -10.74 -4.34 -4.34
CA ILE A 197 -9.79 -3.30 -4.75
C ILE A 197 -8.99 -2.84 -3.53
N MET A 198 -7.69 -2.68 -3.71
CA MET A 198 -6.83 -1.92 -2.79
C MET A 198 -6.56 -0.54 -3.42
N ILE A 199 -6.60 0.53 -2.64
CA ILE A 199 -6.32 1.89 -3.13
C ILE A 199 -5.18 2.54 -2.35
N TRP A 200 -4.16 2.99 -3.09
CA TRP A 200 -3.06 3.82 -2.58
C TRP A 200 -3.32 5.32 -2.86
N ASP A 201 -3.65 6.17 -1.90
CA ASP A 201 -3.95 5.91 -0.49
C ASP A 201 -5.33 6.53 -0.13
N VAL A 202 -5.71 6.47 1.15
CA VAL A 202 -6.93 7.11 1.67
C VAL A 202 -7.08 8.57 1.25
N SER A 203 -6.02 9.37 1.43
CA SER A 203 -6.04 10.81 1.18
C SER A 203 -6.25 11.13 -0.29
N GLN A 204 -5.58 10.36 -1.17
CA GLN A 204 -5.67 10.51 -2.62
C GLN A 204 -7.06 10.09 -3.11
N ALA A 205 -7.59 8.96 -2.62
CA ALA A 205 -8.86 8.41 -3.06
C ALA A 205 -10.07 9.25 -2.61
N TYR A 206 -10.04 9.82 -1.40
CA TYR A 206 -11.08 10.74 -0.93
C TYR A 206 -10.94 12.15 -1.52
N GLY A 207 -9.70 12.62 -1.75
CA GLY A 207 -9.46 13.93 -2.36
C GLY A 207 -9.73 13.98 -3.87
N ASN A 208 -9.67 12.85 -4.56
CA ASN A 208 -9.91 12.79 -5.99
C ASN A 208 -11.40 12.80 -6.32
N THR A 209 -11.90 13.94 -6.77
CA THR A 209 -13.28 14.13 -7.23
C THR A 209 -13.36 14.32 -8.75
N LEU A 210 -12.30 13.98 -9.49
CA LEU A 210 -12.16 14.30 -10.91
C LEU A 210 -13.06 13.41 -11.79
N ASP A 211 -13.08 12.11 -11.51
CA ASP A 211 -13.69 11.11 -12.40
C ASP A 211 -15.06 10.62 -11.90
N VAL A 212 -15.32 10.71 -10.59
CA VAL A 212 -16.54 10.21 -9.97
C VAL A 212 -16.87 10.99 -8.69
N SER A 213 -18.17 11.22 -8.47
CA SER A 213 -18.69 11.95 -7.30
C SER A 213 -19.17 10.98 -6.20
N PRO A 214 -19.04 11.34 -4.90
CA PRO A 214 -18.34 12.51 -4.39
C PRO A 214 -16.81 12.36 -4.40
N SER A 215 -16.27 11.14 -4.49
CA SER A 215 -14.83 10.91 -4.71
C SER A 215 -14.56 9.53 -5.32
N TYR A 216 -13.32 9.30 -5.75
CA TYR A 216 -12.83 8.03 -6.27
C TYR A 216 -13.07 6.86 -5.30
N ALA A 217 -12.78 7.05 -4.00
CA ALA A 217 -13.08 6.08 -2.96
C ALA A 217 -14.57 5.66 -2.94
N HIS A 218 -15.48 6.62 -3.02
CA HIS A 218 -16.92 6.34 -3.03
C HIS A 218 -17.35 5.62 -4.32
N GLY A 219 -16.78 5.99 -5.46
CA GLY A 219 -17.01 5.29 -6.72
C GLY A 219 -16.61 3.82 -6.64
N VAL A 220 -15.40 3.54 -6.16
CA VAL A 220 -14.88 2.17 -6.00
C VAL A 220 -15.73 1.37 -5.00
N ALA A 221 -16.13 1.97 -3.87
CA ALA A 221 -17.01 1.33 -2.91
C ALA A 221 -18.34 0.89 -3.53
N ARG A 222 -19.01 1.77 -4.31
CA ARG A 222 -20.25 1.43 -5.02
C ARG A 222 -20.05 0.33 -6.05
N LEU A 223 -18.94 0.35 -6.79
CA LEU A 223 -18.60 -0.66 -7.78
C LEU A 223 -18.48 -2.06 -7.16
N ILE A 224 -17.87 -2.18 -5.97
CA ILE A 224 -17.65 -3.46 -5.31
C ILE A 224 -18.89 -3.98 -4.58
N HIS A 225 -19.64 -3.09 -3.93
CA HIS A 225 -20.78 -3.49 -3.11
C HIS A 225 -22.12 -3.57 -3.85
N GLY A 226 -22.18 -3.02 -5.06
CA GLY A 226 -23.43 -2.66 -5.69
C GLY A 226 -24.09 -1.49 -4.97
N ASP A 227 -24.90 -0.71 -5.69
CA ASP A 227 -25.76 0.28 -5.04
C ASP A 227 -26.81 -0.46 -4.22
N LYS A 228 -26.69 -0.43 -2.88
CA LYS A 228 -27.81 -0.80 -2.00
C LYS A 228 -28.99 0.18 -2.10
N ASN A 229 -28.83 1.25 -2.88
CA ASN A 229 -29.86 2.20 -3.26
C ASN A 229 -30.07 2.11 -4.79
N GLU A 230 -30.82 1.12 -5.24
CA GLU A 230 -31.50 1.22 -6.54
C GLU A 230 -32.42 2.46 -6.49
N ASP A 231 -31.97 3.61 -6.99
CA ASP A 231 -32.76 4.62 -7.74
C ASP A 231 -32.02 5.97 -7.94
N ASP A 232 -30.72 5.98 -8.24
CA ASP A 232 -30.09 7.18 -8.81
C ASP A 232 -29.01 6.76 -9.81
N GLY A 233 -29.31 6.90 -11.10
CA GLY A 233 -28.35 6.61 -12.17
C GLY A 233 -27.03 7.33 -11.91
N LEU A 234 -25.94 6.55 -11.87
CA LEU A 234 -24.58 7.01 -11.62
C LEU A 234 -24.29 8.35 -12.36
N PRO A 235 -24.10 9.47 -11.65
CA PRO A 235 -23.64 10.69 -12.28
C PRO A 235 -22.14 10.52 -12.55
N MET A 236 -21.81 9.86 -13.66
CA MET A 236 -20.48 9.95 -14.26
C MET A 236 -20.23 11.41 -14.62
N LEU A 237 -19.12 11.97 -14.15
CA LEU A 237 -18.68 13.27 -14.60
C LEU A 237 -18.13 13.11 -16.02
N SER A 238 -18.78 13.73 -16.99
CA SER A 238 -18.30 13.78 -18.36
C SER A 238 -17.01 14.62 -18.39
N SER A 239 -15.88 13.95 -18.62
CA SER A 239 -14.62 14.62 -18.95
C SER A 239 -14.68 15.13 -20.40
N SER A 240 -15.16 16.35 -20.58
CA SER A 240 -14.92 17.10 -21.82
C SER A 240 -13.58 17.82 -21.71
N ALA A 241 -12.49 17.13 -22.05
CA ALA A 241 -11.19 17.76 -22.25
C ALA A 241 -11.26 18.70 -23.48
N PRO A 242 -10.83 19.97 -23.39
CA PRO A 242 -10.74 20.83 -24.57
C PRO A 242 -9.62 20.31 -25.48
N SER A 243 -9.98 19.93 -26.71
CA SER A 243 -9.01 19.57 -27.75
C SER A 243 -8.14 20.79 -28.10
N LEU A 244 -6.91 20.81 -27.59
CA LEU A 244 -5.88 21.71 -28.11
C LEU A 244 -5.45 21.18 -29.48
N VAL A 245 -5.92 21.86 -30.52
CA VAL A 245 -5.50 21.65 -31.90
C VAL A 245 -4.07 22.16 -32.04
N ILE A 246 -3.08 21.25 -32.07
CA ILE A 246 -1.70 21.59 -32.43
C ILE A 246 -1.54 21.33 -33.93
N SER A 247 -1.41 22.41 -34.70
CA SER A 247 -1.03 22.37 -36.12
C SER A 247 0.42 21.88 -36.27
N PRO A 248 0.78 21.16 -37.35
CA PRO A 248 2.14 20.67 -37.54
C PRO A 248 3.08 21.80 -37.92
N ALA A 249 4.15 21.99 -37.15
CA ALA A 249 5.28 22.83 -37.53
C ALA A 249 6.24 22.02 -38.42
N SER A 250 6.56 22.60 -39.57
CA SER A 250 7.43 22.10 -40.62
C SER A 250 8.88 21.84 -40.16
N SER A 251 9.44 20.76 -40.72
CA SER A 251 10.80 20.25 -40.52
C SER A 251 11.91 21.17 -41.02
N SER A 252 12.97 21.33 -40.23
CA SER A 252 14.32 21.64 -40.71
C SER A 252 15.32 20.69 -40.05
N THR A 253 15.98 19.90 -40.88
CA THR A 253 17.12 19.03 -40.56
C THR A 253 18.34 19.83 -40.17
N ASP A 254 18.98 19.49 -39.06
CA ASP A 254 20.42 19.70 -38.88
C ASP A 254 21.05 18.46 -38.26
N GLN A 255 22.08 17.97 -38.96
CA GLN A 255 22.88 16.80 -38.60
C GLN A 255 23.81 17.13 -37.44
N ALA A 256 23.88 16.24 -36.45
CA ALA A 256 24.96 16.22 -35.45
C ALA A 256 25.68 14.87 -35.49
N VAL A 257 27.00 14.95 -35.61
CA VAL A 257 27.96 13.88 -35.88
C VAL A 257 28.22 13.03 -34.63
N LEU A 258 28.36 11.72 -34.84
CA LEU A 258 28.80 10.71 -33.87
C LEU A 258 30.21 11.03 -33.31
N ALA A 259 30.37 10.88 -32.00
CA ALA A 259 31.66 10.49 -31.41
C ALA A 259 31.42 9.49 -30.26
N SER A 260 32.02 8.32 -30.45
CA SER A 260 32.01 7.15 -29.56
C SER A 260 32.86 7.40 -28.31
N ALA A 261 32.44 6.88 -27.16
CA ALA A 261 33.30 6.77 -25.97
C ALA A 261 33.26 5.33 -25.44
N THR A 262 34.38 4.64 -25.57
CA THR A 262 34.70 3.34 -24.96
C THR A 262 35.35 3.54 -23.59
N ASP A 263 34.71 2.92 -22.60
CA ASP A 263 35.21 2.02 -21.55
C ASP A 263 36.48 2.28 -20.69
N ALA A 264 36.27 1.96 -19.39
CA ALA A 264 37.14 1.44 -18.33
C ALA A 264 38.49 2.11 -17.96
N THR A 265 38.68 2.50 -16.68
CA THR A 265 39.28 1.65 -15.62
C THR A 265 39.54 2.40 -14.30
N LYS A 266 39.61 1.61 -13.22
CA LYS A 266 39.86 1.89 -11.80
C LYS A 266 41.20 2.59 -11.53
N GLU A 267 41.33 3.34 -10.43
CA GLU A 267 41.91 2.87 -9.14
C GLU A 267 42.20 4.00 -8.13
N ASN A 268 42.22 3.59 -6.87
CA ASN A 268 42.51 4.26 -5.60
C ASN A 268 43.56 5.39 -5.58
N ASN A 269 43.39 6.35 -4.66
CA ASN A 269 44.34 6.60 -3.55
C ASN A 269 43.87 7.73 -2.60
N THR A 270 43.72 7.38 -1.33
CA THR A 270 43.96 8.26 -0.14
C THR A 270 45.26 7.70 0.51
N PRO A 271 46.02 8.37 1.42
CA PRO A 271 45.59 9.41 2.36
C PRO A 271 46.69 10.43 2.80
N LYS A 272 46.41 11.09 3.94
CA LYS A 272 47.32 11.77 4.92
C LYS A 272 47.34 13.30 4.78
N GLY A 273 46.77 14.06 5.70
CA GLY A 273 47.19 14.31 7.10
C GLY A 273 47.60 15.79 7.16
N THR A 274 47.24 16.66 8.11
CA THR A 274 47.61 16.62 9.54
C THR A 274 47.02 17.89 10.21
N THR A 275 46.39 17.74 11.39
CA THR A 275 46.27 18.64 12.60
C THR A 275 46.12 20.18 12.44
N THR A 276 45.38 20.91 13.31
CA THR A 276 45.53 20.99 14.78
C THR A 276 44.44 21.87 15.44
N ALA A 277 44.08 21.53 16.69
CA ALA A 277 43.67 22.33 17.88
C ALA A 277 42.40 23.24 17.82
N ILE A 278 41.32 22.94 18.58
CA ILE A 278 41.02 23.08 20.04
C ILE A 278 40.71 24.53 20.49
N ASN A 279 39.44 24.78 20.87
CA ASN A 279 38.97 25.34 22.17
C ASN A 279 37.43 25.55 22.12
N THR A 280 36.63 24.82 22.91
CA THR A 280 36.08 25.16 24.25
C THR A 280 35.24 26.45 24.33
N GLY A 281 33.96 26.30 24.70
CA GLY A 281 33.05 27.38 25.03
C GLY A 281 31.64 26.86 25.32
N LYS A 282 31.11 27.19 26.50
CA LYS A 282 29.98 26.59 27.23
C LYS A 282 28.68 27.41 27.04
N GLU A 283 27.54 26.74 27.24
CA GLU A 283 26.22 27.22 27.73
C GLU A 283 25.59 28.51 27.13
N ASP A 284 24.36 28.40 26.60
CA ASP A 284 23.15 28.89 27.32
C ASP A 284 21.85 28.66 26.52
N THR A 285 20.80 28.31 27.26
CA THR A 285 19.39 28.28 26.82
C THR A 285 18.79 29.68 26.94
N PRO A 286 17.74 30.02 26.17
CA PRO A 286 16.43 30.09 26.83
C PRO A 286 15.23 29.65 25.98
N SER A 287 14.18 29.26 26.69
CA SER A 287 12.83 28.94 26.21
C SER A 287 12.15 30.12 25.51
N SER A 288 11.28 29.82 24.52
CA SER A 288 10.06 30.61 24.34
C SER A 288 8.92 29.75 23.79
N ASN A 289 7.79 29.85 24.49
CA ASN A 289 6.49 29.29 24.14
C ASN A 289 5.94 29.93 22.86
N VAL A 290 5.36 29.12 21.97
CA VAL A 290 4.42 29.60 20.96
C VAL A 290 3.15 28.75 21.06
N ASN A 291 2.13 29.36 21.66
CA ASN A 291 0.73 29.00 21.46
C ASN A 291 0.33 29.40 20.04
N SER A 292 -0.20 28.48 19.25
CA SER A 292 -1.04 28.82 18.10
C SER A 292 -2.36 28.05 18.19
N ASN A 293 -3.43 28.84 18.24
CA ASN A 293 -4.83 28.42 18.24
C ASN A 293 -5.15 27.66 16.95
N ILE A 294 -5.74 26.46 17.07
CA ILE A 294 -6.44 25.80 15.97
C ILE A 294 -7.89 26.29 15.99
N SER A 295 -8.25 27.09 15.00
CA SER A 295 -9.62 27.53 14.74
C SER A 295 -10.37 26.49 13.91
N ASN A 296 -11.58 26.17 14.37
CA ASN A 296 -12.61 25.37 13.71
C ASN A 296 -12.86 25.74 12.23
N ASN A 297 -12.87 24.71 11.37
CA ASN A 297 -13.81 24.48 10.26
C ASN A 297 -13.40 23.13 9.64
N SER A 298 -14.25 22.17 9.32
CA SER A 298 -15.70 22.14 9.17
C SER A 298 -16.14 20.68 9.24
N VAL A 299 -17.15 20.41 10.08
CA VAL A 299 -17.87 19.15 10.15
C VAL A 299 -18.67 18.99 8.86
N TYR A 300 -18.19 18.18 7.93
CA TYR A 300 -19.01 17.67 6.83
C TYR A 300 -19.46 16.25 7.17
N GLY A 301 -20.75 16.13 7.54
CA GLY A 301 -21.61 15.00 7.16
C GLY A 301 -21.18 13.60 7.59
N LEU A 302 -21.29 13.33 8.90
CA LEU A 302 -21.34 12.00 9.48
C LEU A 302 -22.64 11.27 9.05
N THR A 303 -22.67 10.60 7.88
CA THR A 303 -23.75 9.64 7.55
C THR A 303 -23.41 8.51 6.56
N GLU A 304 -22.21 8.40 5.99
CA GLU A 304 -21.95 7.44 4.88
C GLU A 304 -20.81 6.43 5.10
N TYR A 305 -20.56 5.98 6.33
CA TYR A 305 -19.46 5.06 6.65
C TYR A 305 -19.78 3.54 6.55
N GLN A 306 -20.86 3.14 5.88
CA GLN A 306 -21.35 1.75 5.91
C GLN A 306 -21.07 0.87 4.68
N ALA A 307 -20.16 1.24 3.77
CA ALA A 307 -19.84 0.39 2.60
C ALA A 307 -18.34 0.38 2.25
N MET A 308 -17.53 -0.35 3.02
CA MET A 308 -16.08 -0.52 2.74
C MET A 308 -15.60 -1.96 2.99
N ASP A 309 -16.51 -2.94 3.01
CA ASP A 309 -16.06 -4.33 3.19
C ASP A 309 -15.50 -4.79 1.83
N ASN A 310 -14.22 -5.16 1.72
CA ASN A 310 -13.54 -5.45 0.44
C ASN A 310 -13.05 -4.23 -0.39
N VAL A 311 -13.11 -3.02 0.14
CA VAL A 311 -12.25 -1.91 -0.33
C VAL A 311 -11.20 -1.67 0.74
N GLN A 312 -9.98 -2.14 0.48
CA GLN A 312 -8.86 -1.89 1.38
C GLN A 312 -8.21 -0.58 0.98
N MET A 313 -8.05 0.31 1.95
CA MET A 313 -7.27 1.53 1.74
C MET A 313 -5.95 1.35 2.44
N ASP A 314 -4.88 1.58 1.69
CA ASP A 314 -3.54 1.59 2.25
C ASP A 314 -3.25 2.99 2.82
N ILE A 315 -2.46 3.04 3.90
CA ILE A 315 -2.05 4.26 4.60
C ILE A 315 -0.51 4.24 4.83
N GLY A 316 0.24 3.50 4.01
CA GLY A 316 1.70 3.44 4.10
C GLY A 316 2.41 4.80 4.07
#